data_AF-A0A7X3YA45-F1
#
_entry.id   AF-A0A7X3YA45-F1
#
_cell.length_a   1.000
_cell.length_b   1.000
_cell.length_c   1.000
_cell.angle_alpha   90.00
_cell.angle_beta   90.00
_cell.angle_gamma   90.00
#
_symmetry.space_group_name_H-M   'P 1'
#
loop_
_entity.id
_entity.type
_entity.pdbx_description
1 polymer ?
#
loop_
_entity_poly.entity_id
_entity_poly.type
_entity_poly.pdbx_seq_one_letter_code
_entity_poly.pdbx_strand_id
1 'polypeptide(L)'
;MHAAIADKREELAALCRRYHVARLEVFGSAARGEDFDPETSDADFLVEFDPGSSLRPFHRYFDLTGALREALNRLWGRRTNDRRPIEVAGISTLIDGLWIFVFIFSE
;
A
#
# COMPACT_ATOMS: atom_id res chain seq x y z
N MET A 1 -2.20 7.51 -11.52
CA MET A 1 -2.15 6.09 -11.10
C MET A 1 -1.85 5.25 -12.33
N HIS A 2 -0.78 4.46 -12.32
CA HIS A 2 -0.39 3.58 -13.43
C HIS A 2 -1.43 2.46 -13.70
N ALA A 3 -1.58 2.05 -14.96
CA ALA A 3 -2.59 1.05 -15.38
C ALA A 3 -2.43 -0.30 -14.67
N ALA A 4 -1.18 -0.75 -14.46
CA ALA A 4 -0.89 -1.99 -13.75
C ALA A 4 -1.41 -2.03 -12.29
N ILE A 5 -1.59 -0.87 -11.66
CA ILE A 5 -2.20 -0.75 -10.32
C ILE A 5 -3.72 -0.60 -10.45
N ALA A 6 -4.18 0.17 -11.45
CA ALA A 6 -5.60 0.35 -11.74
C ALA A 6 -6.31 -1.00 -11.98
N ASP A 7 -5.66 -1.91 -12.70
CA ASP A 7 -6.17 -3.26 -13.00
C ASP A 7 -6.38 -4.11 -11.73
N LYS A 8 -5.80 -3.71 -10.59
CA LYS A 8 -5.84 -4.44 -9.31
C LYS A 8 -6.76 -3.81 -8.27
N ARG A 9 -7.50 -2.77 -8.68
CA ARG A 9 -8.35 -1.98 -7.78
C ARG A 9 -9.32 -2.84 -6.96
N GLU A 10 -9.88 -3.90 -7.53
CA GLU A 10 -10.84 -4.76 -6.83
C GLU A 10 -10.19 -5.60 -5.72
N GLU A 11 -9.03 -6.19 -5.97
CA GLU A 11 -8.29 -6.97 -4.96
C GLU A 11 -7.75 -6.05 -3.86
N LEU A 12 -7.19 -4.88 -4.22
CA LEU A 12 -6.77 -3.86 -3.26
C LEU A 12 -7.95 -3.40 -2.40
N ALA A 13 -9.11 -3.14 -3.00
CA ALA A 13 -10.31 -2.77 -2.25
C ALA A 13 -10.80 -3.88 -1.30
N ALA A 14 -10.62 -5.16 -1.67
CA ALA A 14 -10.95 -6.29 -0.80
C ALA A 14 -10.00 -6.34 0.41
N LEU A 15 -8.71 -6.09 0.21
CA LEU A 15 -7.74 -5.96 1.30
C LEU A 15 -8.09 -4.77 2.21
N CYS A 16 -8.43 -3.61 1.64
CA CYS A 16 -8.83 -2.45 2.43
C CYS A 16 -10.01 -2.77 3.36
N ARG A 17 -11.04 -3.45 2.85
CA ARG A 17 -12.19 -3.89 3.65
C ARG A 17 -11.78 -4.87 4.75
N ARG A 18 -10.94 -5.86 4.43
CA ARG A 18 -10.49 -6.89 5.37
C ARG A 18 -9.69 -6.31 6.54
N TYR A 19 -8.87 -5.30 6.28
CA TYR A 19 -7.96 -4.71 7.27
C TYR A 19 -8.48 -3.39 7.86
N HIS A 20 -9.75 -3.03 7.60
CA HIS A 20 -10.36 -1.79 8.08
C HIS A 20 -9.53 -0.54 7.70
N VAL A 21 -9.13 -0.49 6.44
CA VAL A 21 -8.49 0.68 5.83
C VAL A 21 -9.59 1.61 5.36
N ALA A 22 -9.63 2.82 5.91
CA ALA A 22 -10.54 3.88 5.51
C ALA A 22 -10.15 4.45 4.15
N ARG A 23 -8.84 4.57 3.89
CA ARG A 23 -8.31 5.15 2.66
C ARG A 23 -6.97 4.50 2.27
N LEU A 24 -6.84 4.18 1.00
CA LEU A 24 -5.60 3.69 0.39
C LEU A 24 -5.27 4.58 -0.80
N GLU A 25 -4.11 5.22 -0.78
CA GLU A 25 -3.64 6.09 -1.85
C GLU A 25 -2.31 5.60 -2.41
N VAL A 26 -2.17 5.67 -3.72
CA VAL A 26 -0.91 5.44 -4.42
C VAL A 26 -0.16 6.77 -4.46
N PHE A 27 1.11 6.78 -4.09
CA PHE A 27 1.96 7.96 -4.21
C PHE A 27 3.27 7.63 -4.96
N GLY A 28 4.18 8.59 -5.03
CA GLY A 28 5.48 8.37 -5.67
C GLY A 28 5.40 8.22 -7.19
N SER A 29 6.35 7.48 -7.77
CA SER A 29 6.42 7.20 -9.22
C SER A 29 5.16 6.47 -9.73
N ALA A 30 4.60 5.57 -8.93
CA ALA A 30 3.37 4.82 -9.19
C ALA A 30 2.13 5.72 -9.40
N ALA A 31 2.10 6.88 -8.75
CA ALA A 31 1.03 7.87 -8.95
C ALA A 31 1.19 8.64 -10.26
N ARG A 32 2.43 8.99 -10.61
CA ARG A 32 2.79 9.83 -11.78
C ARG A 32 2.70 9.09 -13.12
N GLY A 33 2.80 7.76 -13.13
CA GLY A 33 2.46 6.92 -14.29
C GLY A 33 3.47 6.92 -15.44
N GLU A 34 4.26 7.97 -15.65
CA GLU A 34 5.24 8.04 -16.75
C GLU A 34 6.54 7.28 -16.45
N ASP A 35 6.94 7.19 -15.17
CA ASP A 35 8.20 6.58 -14.72
C ASP A 35 8.00 5.24 -13.97
N PHE A 36 6.77 4.71 -13.92
CA PHE A 36 6.49 3.50 -13.15
C PHE A 36 6.63 2.26 -14.03
N ASP A 37 7.69 1.49 -13.79
CA ASP A 37 7.87 0.17 -14.36
C ASP A 37 7.35 -0.90 -13.38
N PRO A 38 6.26 -1.62 -13.70
CA PRO A 38 5.72 -2.67 -12.82
C PRO A 38 6.72 -3.81 -12.53
N GLU A 39 7.78 -3.95 -13.32
CA GLU A 39 8.78 -4.99 -13.12
C GLU A 39 9.89 -4.59 -12.17
N THR A 40 10.20 -3.28 -12.05
CA THR A 40 11.40 -2.78 -11.37
C THR A 40 11.15 -1.66 -10.35
N SER A 41 10.01 -0.97 -10.44
CA SER A 41 9.68 0.17 -9.58
C SER A 41 8.94 -0.26 -8.32
N ASP A 42 9.31 0.37 -7.21
CA ASP A 42 8.58 0.27 -5.96
C ASP A 42 7.22 0.96 -6.08
N ALA A 43 6.20 0.34 -5.50
CA ALA A 43 4.85 0.88 -5.46
C ALA A 43 4.53 1.38 -4.05
N ASP A 44 4.58 2.69 -3.87
CA ASP A 44 4.36 3.32 -2.58
C ASP A 44 2.88 3.56 -2.29
N PHE A 45 2.43 3.13 -1.11
CA PHE A 45 1.07 3.32 -0.63
C PHE A 45 1.01 4.11 0.67
N LEU A 46 0.07 5.06 0.74
CA LEU A 46 -0.38 5.68 1.97
C LEU A 46 -1.64 4.97 2.45
N VAL A 47 -1.62 4.57 3.72
CA VAL A 47 -2.73 3.86 4.35
C VAL A 47 -3.30 4.68 5.49
N GLU A 48 -4.61 4.89 5.45
CA GLU A 48 -5.38 5.40 6.56
C GLU A 48 -6.26 4.30 7.14
N PHE A 49 -6.13 4.03 8.43
CA PHE A 49 -6.95 3.04 9.11
C PHE A 49 -8.20 3.67 9.72
N ASP A 50 -9.31 2.93 9.70
CA ASP A 50 -10.52 3.31 10.42
C ASP A 50 -10.22 3.42 11.94
N PRO A 51 -10.41 4.60 12.55
CA PRO A 51 -10.19 4.81 13.98
C PRO A 51 -11.23 4.09 14.85
N GLY A 52 -12.38 3.70 14.29
CA GLY A 52 -13.43 2.95 14.98
C GLY A 52 -13.17 1.44 15.11
N SER A 53 -12.11 0.93 14.46
CA SER A 53 -11.79 -0.50 14.50
C SER A 53 -11.13 -0.91 15.82
N SER A 54 -11.57 -2.03 16.39
CA SER A 54 -11.01 -2.64 17.59
C SER A 54 -9.63 -3.30 17.40
N LEU A 55 -9.14 -3.41 16.16
CA LEU A 55 -7.83 -4.00 15.85
C LEU A 55 -6.67 -3.03 16.16
N ARG A 56 -5.59 -3.57 16.75
CA ARG A 56 -4.39 -2.80 17.07
C ARG A 56 -3.74 -2.25 15.79
N PRO A 57 -3.46 -0.93 15.70
CA PRO A 57 -2.95 -0.29 14.48
C PRO A 57 -1.66 -0.94 13.94
N PHE A 58 -0.73 -1.30 14.83
CA PHE A 58 0.55 -1.90 14.43
C PHE A 58 0.36 -3.27 13.75
N HIS A 59 -0.46 -4.15 14.30
CA HIS A 59 -0.71 -5.46 13.69
C HIS A 59 -1.43 -5.32 12.33
N ARG A 60 -2.42 -4.42 12.25
CA ARG A 60 -3.10 -4.13 10.97
C ARG A 60 -2.12 -3.69 9.90
N TYR A 61 -1.16 -2.85 10.26
CA TYR A 61 -0.14 -2.39 9.34
C TYR A 61 0.70 -3.55 8.79
N PHE A 62 1.31 -4.37 9.65
CA PHE A 62 2.15 -5.48 9.18
C PHE A 62 1.37 -6.51 8.36
N ASP A 63 0.16 -6.87 8.81
CA ASP A 63 -0.68 -7.83 8.10
C ASP A 63 -1.13 -7.29 6.73
N LEU A 64 -1.51 -6.00 6.66
CA LEU A 64 -1.88 -5.34 5.41
C LEU A 64 -0.68 -5.26 4.46
N THR A 65 0.49 -4.82 4.95
CA THR A 65 1.72 -4.74 4.15
C THR A 65 2.09 -6.10 3.58
N GLY A 66 2.01 -7.16 4.38
CA GLY A 66 2.21 -8.53 3.93
C GLY A 66 1.22 -8.94 2.84
N ALA A 67 -0.07 -8.67 3.05
CA ALA A 67 -1.13 -9.03 2.11
C ALA A 67 -1.08 -8.24 0.79
N LEU A 68 -0.75 -6.94 0.85
CA LEU A 68 -0.53 -6.10 -0.33
C LEU A 68 0.65 -6.62 -1.15
N ARG A 69 1.76 -6.93 -0.47
CA ARG A 69 2.95 -7.51 -1.09
C ARG A 69 2.62 -8.82 -1.80
N GLU A 70 1.88 -9.71 -1.14
CA GLU A 70 1.46 -10.98 -1.74
C GLU A 70 0.53 -10.79 -2.94
N ALA A 71 -0.49 -9.93 -2.83
CA ALA A 71 -1.43 -9.66 -3.90
C ALA A 71 -0.69 -9.19 -5.15
N LEU A 72 0.14 -8.16 -5.01
CA LEU A 72 0.90 -7.59 -6.12
C LEU A 72 1.94 -8.59 -6.68
N ASN A 73 2.64 -9.35 -5.82
CA ASN A 73 3.60 -10.38 -6.25
C ASN A 73 2.94 -11.54 -7.02
N ARG A 74 1.75 -11.99 -6.61
CA ARG A 74 1.01 -13.04 -7.34
C ARG A 74 0.63 -12.59 -8.74
N LEU A 75 0.39 -11.29 -8.91
CA LEU A 75 -0.24 -10.73 -10.10
C LEU A 75 0.77 -10.20 -11.12
N TRP A 76 1.98 -9.79 -10.71
CA TRP A 76 3.05 -9.32 -11.60
C TRP A 76 3.99 -10.43 -12.12
N GLY A 77 3.59 -11.70 -11.96
CA GLY A 77 4.30 -12.83 -12.55
C GLY A 77 5.63 -13.14 -11.87
N ARG A 78 5.82 -14.39 -11.49
CA ARG A 78 7.01 -14.89 -10.80
C ARG A 78 8.32 -14.59 -11.56
N ARG A 79 9.14 -13.69 -11.00
CA ARG A 79 10.60 -13.83 -10.83
C ARG A 79 11.05 -13.05 -9.59
N THR A 80 10.88 -13.67 -8.43
CA THR A 80 11.13 -13.09 -7.10
C THR A 80 12.59 -13.20 -6.66
N ASN A 81 13.57 -12.89 -7.52
CA ASN A 81 14.98 -12.94 -7.10
C ASN A 81 15.76 -11.62 -7.22
N ASP A 82 15.15 -10.55 -7.74
CA ASP A 82 15.84 -9.26 -7.89
C ASP A 82 14.91 -8.03 -7.82
N ARG A 83 13.65 -8.21 -7.42
CA ARG A 83 12.71 -7.10 -7.28
C ARG A 83 12.86 -6.47 -5.90
N ARG A 84 12.92 -5.14 -5.86
CA ARG A 84 12.80 -4.40 -4.60
C ARG A 84 11.40 -4.63 -4.01
N PRO A 85 11.29 -4.75 -2.68
CA PRO A 85 10.03 -5.06 -2.03
C PRO A 85 9.03 -3.93 -2.25
N ILE A 86 7.75 -4.27 -2.43
CA ILE A 86 6.68 -3.27 -2.31
C ILE A 86 6.73 -2.70 -0.90
N GLU A 87 7.00 -1.39 -0.81
CA GLU A 87 7.03 -0.67 0.45
C GLU A 87 5.68 0.00 0.70
N VAL A 88 5.03 -0.39 1.79
CA VAL A 88 4.06 0.51 2.39
C VAL A 88 4.88 1.57 3.10
N ALA A 89 5.01 2.72 2.46
CA ALA A 89 5.95 3.74 2.91
C ALA A 89 5.38 4.63 4.03
N GLY A 90 4.08 4.56 4.35
CA GLY A 90 3.57 5.29 5.52
C GLY A 90 2.12 5.00 5.94
N ILE A 91 1.83 5.40 7.18
CA ILE A 91 0.48 5.45 7.76
C ILE A 91 0.08 6.92 7.88
N SER A 92 -1.12 7.27 7.42
CA SER A 92 -1.74 8.56 7.69
C SER A 92 -2.75 8.45 8.83
N THR A 93 -2.69 9.39 9.77
CA THR A 93 -3.69 9.55 10.82
C THR A 93 -4.14 11.00 10.90
N LEU A 94 -5.40 11.23 11.21
CA LEU A 94 -5.95 12.56 11.45
C LEU A 94 -5.81 12.90 12.94
N ILE A 95 -5.06 13.94 13.28
CA ILE A 95 -4.91 14.47 14.64
C ILE A 95 -5.33 15.94 14.62
N ASP A 96 -6.37 16.29 15.39
CA ASP A 96 -6.91 17.65 15.49
C ASP A 96 -7.21 18.33 14.13
N GLY A 97 -7.68 17.54 13.16
CA GLY A 97 -7.99 18.03 11.80
C GLY A 97 -6.77 18.18 10.89
N LEU A 98 -5.57 17.83 11.36
CA LEU A 98 -4.35 17.78 10.57
C LEU A 98 -4.03 16.34 10.16
N TRP A 99 -3.77 16.15 8.86
CA TRP A 99 -3.24 14.89 8.33
C TRP A 99 -1.77 14.76 8.70
N ILE A 100 -1.45 13.79 9.56
CA ILE A 100 -0.08 13.44 9.91
C ILE A 100 0.30 12.16 9.18
N PHE A 101 1.35 12.26 8.35
CA PHE A 101 1.94 11.14 7.64
C PHE A 101 3.17 10.66 8.42
N VAL A 102 3.09 9.43 8.93
CA VAL A 102 4.23 8.74 9.52
C VAL A 102 4.81 7.85 8.43
N PHE A 103 5.93 8.28 7.86
CA PHE A 103 6.68 7.44 6.93
C PHE A 103 7.41 6.37 7.72
N ILE A 104 7.16 5.11 7.38
CA ILE A 104 7.84 3.95 7.94
C ILE A 104 8.82 3.51 6.88
N PHE A 105 10.04 4.05 6.96
CA PHE A 105 11.15 3.56 6.14
C PHE A 105 11.58 2.21 6.71
N SER A 106 11.47 1.15 5.91
CA SER A 106 12.20 -0.09 6.18
C SER A 106 13.61 0.13 5.66
N GLU A 107 14.62 0.00 6.53
CA GLU A 107 16.04 0.04 6.15
C GLU A 107 16.42 -1.15 5.23
#